data_AF-A0A6B2JBG9-F1
#
_entry.id   AF-A0A6B2JBG9-F1
#
_cell.length_a   1.000
_cell.length_b   1.000
_cell.length_c   1.000
_cell.angle_alpha   90.00
_cell.angle_beta   90.00
_cell.angle_gamma   90.00
#
_symmetry.space_group_name_H-M   'P 1'
#
loop_
_entity.id
_entity.type
_entity.pdbx_description
1 polymer ?
#
loop_
_entity_poly.entity_id
_entity_poly.type
_entity_poly.pdbx_seq_one_letter_code
_entity_poly.pdbx_strand_id
1 'polypeptide(L)' 'MLLPVIMAGGTGSRLWPMSRELYPKQFLRLFG' A
#
# COMPACT_ATOMS: atom_id res chain seq x y z
N MET A 1 21.00 -10.89 15.94
CA MET A 1 19.52 -10.91 16.02
C MET A 1 18.99 -9.99 14.93
N LEU A 2 18.09 -10.47 14.06
CA LEU A 2 17.52 -9.69 12.96
C LEU A 2 16.04 -9.43 13.24
N LEU A 3 15.60 -8.19 13.13
CA LEU A 3 14.19 -7.81 13.25
C LEU A 3 13.69 -7.27 11.91
N PRO A 4 12.90 -8.02 11.15
CA PRO A 4 12.33 -7.50 9.90
C PRO A 4 11.24 -6.48 10.22
N VAL A 5 11.33 -5.30 9.58
CA VAL A 5 10.35 -4.23 9.69
C VAL A 5 9.79 -3.92 8.30
N ILE A 6 8.47 -3.87 8.19
CA ILE A 6 7.77 -3.52 6.96
C ILE A 6 7.37 -2.04 7.03
N MET A 7 7.87 -1.24 6.09
CA MET A 7 7.43 0.15 5.94
C MET A 7 6.26 0.23 4.96
N ALA A 8 5.07 0.53 5.46
CA ALA A 8 3.87 0.72 4.65
C ALA A 8 3.43 2.19 4.68
N GLY A 9 3.91 2.98 3.72
CA GLY A 9 3.56 4.40 3.56
C GLY A 9 3.43 4.85 2.11
N GLY A 10 3.13 6.14 1.93
CA GLY A 10 2.88 6.80 0.64
C GLY A 10 1.39 6.77 0.23
N THR A 11 0.91 7.88 -0.33
CA THR A 11 -0.51 8.14 -0.62
C THR A 11 -1.13 7.25 -1.71
N GLY A 12 -0.30 6.63 -2.55
CA GLY A 12 -0.78 5.78 -3.65
C GLY A 12 -1.46 6.54 -4.79
N SER A 13 -1.16 7.84 -4.99
CA SER A 13 -1.84 8.69 -5.99
C SER A 13 -1.76 8.16 -7.43
N ARG A 14 -0.69 7.43 -7.80
CA ARG A 14 -0.55 6.79 -9.13
C ARG A 14 -1.53 5.63 -9.36
N LEU A 15 -2.09 5.07 -8.29
CA LEU A 15 -3.04 3.97 -8.32
C LEU A 15 -4.48 4.47 -8.10
N TRP A 16 -4.74 5.76 -8.30
CA TRP A 16 -6.10 6.27 -8.35
C TRP A 16 -6.82 5.70 -9.59
N PRO A 17 -8.10 5.24 -9.52
CA PRO A 17 -9.03 5.39 -8.42
C PRO A 17 -9.02 4.26 -7.36
N MET A 18 -8.12 3.30 -7.46
CA MET A 18 -8.11 2.12 -6.59
C MET A 18 -7.61 2.43 -5.16
N SER A 19 -6.52 3.19 -5.01
CA SER A 19 -5.98 3.58 -3.69
C SER A 19 -6.72 4.80 -3.13
N ARG A 20 -7.45 4.67 -2.03
CA ARG A 20 -8.19 5.75 -1.33
C ARG A 20 -7.60 6.01 0.06
N GLU A 21 -8.03 7.10 0.70
CA GLU A 21 -7.66 7.42 2.09
C GLU A 21 -7.99 6.27 3.04
N LEU A 22 -9.21 5.74 2.98
CA LEU A 22 -9.66 4.60 3.80
C LEU A 22 -9.26 3.23 3.22
N TYR A 23 -8.65 3.18 2.03
CA TYR A 23 -8.23 1.94 1.38
C TYR A 23 -6.90 2.12 0.62
N PRO A 24 -5.77 2.20 1.35
CA PRO A 24 -4.47 2.54 0.77
C PRO A 24 -3.83 1.41 -0.04
N LYS A 25 -2.84 1.77 -0.86
CA LYS A 25 -2.20 0.88 -1.86
C LYS A 25 -1.73 -0.48 -1.33
N GLN A 26 -1.29 -0.57 -0.08
CA GLN A 26 -0.79 -1.82 0.51
C GLN A 26 -1.86 -2.91 0.63
N PHE A 27 -3.14 -2.56 0.57
CA PHE A 27 -4.25 -3.51 0.63
C PHE A 27 -4.82 -3.88 -0.75
N LEU A 28 -4.32 -3.26 -1.82
CA LEU A 28 -4.77 -3.57 -3.17
C LEU A 28 -4.21 -4.91 -3.64
N ARG A 29 -5.06 -5.77 -4.21
CA ARG A 29 -4.60 -6.89 -5.03
C ARG A 29 -4.24 -6.39 -6.41
N LEU A 30 -2.98 -6.00 -6.59
CA LEU A 30 -2.47 -5.49 -7.87
C LEU A 30 -2.25 -6.60 -8.90
N PHE A 31 -2.05 -7.82 -8.43
CA PHE A 31 -1.88 -9.01 -9.25
C PHE A 31 -2.91 -10.05 -8.78
N GLY A 32 -3.46 -10.79 -9.73
CA GLY A 32 -4.29 -11.98 -9.48
C GLY A 32 -3.44 -13.16 -9.08
#